data_AF-A0A2D4L3F0-F1
#
_entry.id   AF-A0A2D4L3F0-F1
#
_cell.length_a   1.000
_cell.length_b   1.000
_cell.length_c   1.000
_cell.angle_alpha   90.00
_cell.angle_beta   90.00
_cell.angle_gamma   90.00
#
_symmetry.space_group_name_H-M   'P 1'
#
loop_
_entity.id
_entity.type
_entity.pdbx_description
1 polymer ?
#
loop_
_entity_poly.entity_id
_entity_poly.type
_entity_poly.pdbx_seq_one_letter_code
_entity_poly.pdbx_strand_id
1 'polypeptide(L)'
;VYGEYTWEVFSYCQELQFSRLILFLPYLLLAVNAAFFILCSRSNPGIITKSNQLLFLYAYAYDGLMFQQDAECPTCAVRKPARSRHCGVCRGCVHRFDHHCVWVNNCIGAFNIRF
;
A
#
# COMPACT_ATOMS: atom_id res chain seq x y z
N VAL A 1 2.29 -8.24 -31.42
CA VAL A 1 1.01 -7.50 -31.31
C VAL A 1 1.16 -6.16 -30.61
N TYR A 2 1.28 -6.04 -29.28
CA TYR A 2 1.30 -4.71 -28.63
C TYR A 2 2.61 -3.92 -28.82
N GLY A 3 3.78 -4.59 -28.82
CA GLY A 3 5.08 -3.92 -28.98
C GLY A 3 5.33 -3.35 -30.38
N GLU A 4 4.81 -4.02 -31.41
CA GLU A 4 4.90 -3.58 -32.81
C GLU A 4 4.13 -2.26 -33.01
N TYR A 5 2.91 -2.18 -32.45
CA TYR A 5 2.11 -0.95 -32.43
C TYR A 5 2.80 0.21 -31.70
N THR A 6 3.54 -0.06 -30.63
CA THR A 6 4.27 0.99 -29.90
C THR A 6 5.35 1.64 -30.75
N TRP A 7 6.11 0.84 -31.50
CA TRP A 7 7.19 1.35 -32.34
C TRP A 7 6.65 2.15 -33.54
N GLU A 8 5.59 1.67 -34.18
CA GLU A 8 4.93 2.37 -35.29
C GLU A 8 4.39 3.74 -34.88
N VAL A 9 3.70 3.82 -33.73
CA VAL A 9 3.19 5.09 -33.19
C VAL A 9 4.33 6.03 -32.83
N PHE A 10 5.41 5.51 -32.24
CA PHE A 10 6.56 6.33 -31.86
C PHE A 10 7.24 6.95 -33.08
N SER A 11 7.51 6.16 -34.12
CA SER A 11 8.08 6.64 -35.38
C SER A 11 7.17 7.66 -36.07
N TYR A 12 5.87 7.38 -36.16
CA TYR A 12 4.89 8.31 -36.72
C TYR A 12 4.85 9.66 -35.97
N CYS A 13 4.89 9.64 -34.64
CA CYS A 13 4.93 10.88 -33.86
C CYS A 13 6.24 11.66 -34.05
N GLN A 14 7.36 10.98 -34.29
CA GLN A 14 8.62 11.65 -34.63
C GLN A 14 8.56 12.32 -36.01
N GLU A 15 7.92 11.69 -37.00
CA GLU A 15 7.69 12.28 -38.31
C GLU A 15 6.85 13.57 -38.20
N LEU A 16 5.84 13.56 -37.33
CA LEU A 16 5.03 14.73 -36.97
C LEU A 16 5.75 15.77 -36.09
N GLN A 17 7.07 15.65 -35.88
CA GLN A 17 7.90 16.61 -35.13
C GLN A 17 7.53 16.76 -33.64
N PHE A 18 6.90 15.76 -33.02
CA PHE A 18 6.71 15.77 -31.56
C PHE A 18 8.06 15.72 -30.83
N SER A 19 8.17 16.45 -29.72
CA SER A 19 9.38 16.42 -28.92
C SER A 19 9.59 15.05 -28.26
N ARG A 20 10.85 14.59 -28.21
CA ARG A 20 11.20 13.32 -27.55
C ARG A 20 10.75 13.28 -26.09
N LEU A 21 10.75 14.44 -25.42
CA LEU A 21 10.27 14.57 -24.04
C LEU A 21 8.80 14.12 -23.91
N ILE A 22 7.93 14.60 -24.79
CA ILE A 22 6.50 14.25 -24.79
C ILE A 22 6.32 12.75 -25.08
N LEU A 23 7.15 12.18 -25.96
CA LEU A 23 7.06 10.76 -26.29
C LEU A 23 7.52 9.86 -25.14
N PHE A 24 8.55 10.23 -24.39
CA PHE A 24 9.04 9.42 -23.27
C PHE A 24 8.29 9.64 -21.96
N LEU A 25 7.61 10.79 -21.79
CA LEU A 25 6.92 11.13 -20.56
C LEU A 25 5.87 10.09 -20.13
N PRO A 26 4.97 9.56 -20.99
CA PRO A 26 4.01 8.54 -20.60
C PRO A 26 4.66 7.25 -20.08
N TYR A 27 5.77 6.83 -20.69
CA TYR A 27 6.51 5.64 -20.24
C TYR A 27 7.19 5.88 -18.90
N LEU A 28 7.74 7.08 -18.68
CA LEU A 28 8.29 7.46 -17.39
C LEU A 28 7.20 7.47 -16.31
N LEU A 29 6.05 8.09 -16.58
CA LEU A 29 4.91 8.11 -15.67
C LEU A 29 4.39 6.70 -15.40
N LEU A 30 4.31 5.84 -16.40
CA LEU A 30 3.92 4.44 -16.24
C LEU A 30 4.93 3.69 -15.36
N ALA A 31 6.23 3.87 -15.58
CA ALA A 31 7.27 3.24 -14.77
C ALA A 31 7.20 3.71 -13.30
N VAL A 32 6.97 5.00 -13.06
CA VAL A 32 6.80 5.56 -11.71
C VAL A 32 5.56 4.99 -11.04
N ASN A 33 4.41 4.95 -11.73
CA ASN A 33 3.18 4.34 -11.19
C ASN A 33 3.36 2.85 -10.90
N ALA A 34 4.01 2.10 -11.79
CA ALA A 34 4.32 0.69 -11.56
C ALA A 34 5.23 0.50 -10.35
N ALA A 35 6.21 1.39 -10.14
CA ALA A 35 7.06 1.36 -8.95
C ALA A 35 6.24 1.57 -7.68
N PHE A 36 5.37 2.58 -7.61
CA PHE A 36 4.49 2.80 -6.45
C PHE A 36 3.53 1.64 -6.20
N PHE A 37 2.92 1.09 -7.26
CA PHE A 37 2.08 -0.09 -7.17
C PHE A 37 2.85 -1.28 -6.55
N ILE A 38 4.07 -1.54 -7.02
CA ILE A 38 4.92 -2.62 -6.50
C ILE A 38 5.31 -2.35 -5.04
N LEU A 39 5.67 -1.11 -4.70
CA LEU A 39 6.01 -0.71 -3.33
C LEU A 39 4.81 -0.92 -2.41
N CYS A 40 3.61 -0.49 -2.79
CA CYS A 40 2.38 -0.68 -2.02
C CYS A 40 2.04 -2.17 -1.83
N SER A 41 2.15 -2.95 -2.90
CA SER A 41 1.85 -4.40 -2.92
C SER A 41 2.82 -5.22 -2.07
N ARG A 42 4.11 -4.85 -2.01
CA ARG A 42 5.15 -5.65 -1.35
C ARG A 42 5.59 -5.13 0.02
N SER A 43 5.23 -3.89 0.36
CA SER A 43 5.61 -3.31 1.64
C SER A 43 4.84 -3.95 2.79
N ASN A 44 5.51 -4.08 3.93
CA ASN A 44 4.82 -4.41 5.19
C ASN A 44 3.84 -3.27 5.52
N PRO A 45 2.53 -3.54 5.68
CA PRO A 45 1.53 -2.52 5.96
C PRO A 45 1.56 -2.00 7.41
N GLY A 46 2.38 -2.62 8.27
CA GLY A 46 2.41 -2.39 9.71
C GLY A 46 1.87 -3.60 10.49
N ILE A 47 2.30 -4.82 10.15
CA ILE A 47 1.87 -6.04 10.85
C ILE A 47 2.30 -5.98 12.33
N ILE A 48 1.33 -6.23 13.21
CA ILE A 48 1.52 -6.25 14.66
C ILE A 48 1.79 -7.69 15.10
N THR A 49 2.86 -7.87 15.85
CA THR A 49 3.31 -9.11 16.47
C THR A 49 3.45 -8.91 17.97
N LYS A 50 3.59 -10.00 18.72
CA LYS A 50 3.89 -9.93 20.17
C LYS A 50 5.18 -9.16 20.47
N SER A 51 6.17 -9.19 19.57
CA SER A 51 7.46 -8.52 19.74
C SER A 51 7.42 -7.02 19.49
N ASN A 52 6.52 -6.53 18.61
CA ASN A 52 6.47 -5.12 18.23
C ASN A 52 5.23 -4.36 18.75
N GLN A 53 4.22 -5.05 19.32
CA GLN A 53 2.96 -4.44 19.77
C GLN A 53 3.17 -3.23 20.71
N LEU A 54 4.17 -3.28 21.59
CA LEU A 54 4.46 -2.21 22.55
C LEU A 54 4.89 -0.91 21.86
N LEU A 55 5.54 -0.99 20.69
CA LEU A 55 5.95 0.18 19.91
C LEU A 55 4.74 0.96 19.39
N PHE A 56 3.61 0.28 19.18
CA PHE A 56 2.43 0.86 18.56
C PHE A 56 1.36 1.27 19.58
N LEU A 57 1.38 0.71 20.80
CA LEU A 57 0.35 0.95 21.82
C LEU A 57 0.14 2.43 22.12
N TYR A 58 1.19 3.24 22.09
CA TYR A 58 1.16 4.66 22.44
C TYR A 58 1.21 5.59 21.22
N ALA A 59 1.16 5.06 20.00
CA ALA A 59 1.21 5.87 18.79
C ALA A 59 -0.06 6.69 18.55
N TYR A 60 -1.20 6.24 19.07
CA TYR A 60 -2.49 6.91 18.99
C TYR A 60 -3.21 6.88 20.34
N ALA A 61 -3.91 7.96 20.68
CA ALA A 61 -4.70 8.03 21.90
C ALA A 61 -5.89 7.08 21.86
N TYR A 62 -6.20 6.49 23.01
CA TYR A 62 -7.43 5.71 23.23
C TYR A 62 -8.53 6.67 23.65
N ASP A 63 -9.69 6.56 23.01
CA ASP A 63 -10.87 7.37 23.34
C ASP A 63 -11.81 6.67 24.33
N GLY A 64 -11.55 5.39 24.63
CA GLY A 64 -12.42 4.61 25.52
C GLY A 64 -13.83 4.40 24.97
N LEU A 65 -14.05 4.62 23.67
CA LEU A 65 -15.31 4.37 22.97
C LEU A 65 -15.06 3.43 21.80
N MET A 66 -14.40 3.91 20.75
CA MET A 66 -14.03 3.11 19.58
C MET A 66 -12.75 2.32 19.84
N PHE A 67 -11.83 2.88 20.62
CA PHE A 67 -10.53 2.30 20.94
C PHE A 67 -10.41 2.15 22.45
N GLN A 68 -10.76 0.97 22.95
CA GLN A 68 -10.60 0.59 24.34
C GLN A 68 -9.13 0.27 24.66
N GLN A 69 -8.68 0.69 25.84
CA GLN A 69 -7.38 0.27 26.37
C GLN A 69 -7.37 -1.24 26.65
N ASP A 70 -6.20 -1.85 26.53
CA ASP A 70 -5.96 -3.28 26.79
C ASP A 70 -6.83 -4.29 26.01
N ALA A 71 -7.56 -3.83 24.99
CA ALA A 71 -8.26 -4.72 24.08
C ALA A 71 -7.27 -5.66 23.38
N GLU A 72 -7.56 -6.96 23.36
CA GLU A 72 -6.73 -7.96 22.69
C GLU A 72 -7.43 -8.48 21.42
N CYS A 73 -6.65 -8.83 20.40
CA CYS A 73 -7.18 -9.56 19.26
C CYS A 73 -7.37 -11.03 19.64
N PRO A 74 -8.58 -11.60 19.56
CA PRO A 74 -8.81 -12.98 19.97
C PRO A 74 -8.10 -14.01 19.08
N THR A 75 -7.82 -13.65 17.82
CA THR A 75 -7.18 -14.56 16.84
C THR A 75 -5.65 -14.53 16.93
N CYS A 76 -5.07 -13.33 17.03
CA CYS A 76 -3.61 -13.17 17.08
C CYS A 76 -3.06 -13.15 18.51
N ALA A 77 -3.93 -13.04 19.51
CA ALA A 77 -3.59 -12.78 20.91
C ALA A 77 -2.68 -11.55 21.09
N VAL A 78 -2.75 -10.51 20.26
CA VAL A 78 -1.93 -9.29 20.45
C VAL A 78 -2.77 -8.17 21.04
N ARG A 79 -2.21 -7.37 21.95
CA ARG A 79 -2.87 -6.13 22.39
C ARG A 79 -3.08 -5.26 21.16
N LYS A 80 -4.26 -4.68 21.02
CA LYS A 80 -4.68 -3.89 19.87
C LYS A 80 -4.34 -2.43 20.12
N PRO A 81 -3.32 -1.87 19.45
CA PRO A 81 -3.15 -0.43 19.40
C PRO A 81 -4.43 0.26 18.92
N ALA A 82 -4.67 1.48 19.39
CA ALA A 82 -5.73 2.31 18.81
C ALA A 82 -5.59 2.38 17.28
N ARG A 83 -6.73 2.31 16.58
CA ARG A 83 -6.84 2.23 15.11
C ARG A 83 -6.27 0.96 14.46
N SER A 84 -5.93 -0.09 15.20
CA SER A 84 -5.56 -1.39 14.62
C SER A 84 -6.77 -2.31 14.40
N ARG A 85 -6.69 -3.19 13.39
CA ARG A 85 -7.68 -4.26 13.17
C ARG A 85 -7.01 -5.55 12.68
N HIS A 86 -7.65 -6.68 12.95
CA HIS A 86 -7.29 -7.98 12.37
C HIS A 86 -7.87 -8.08 10.95
N CYS A 87 -7.02 -8.35 9.97
CA CYS A 87 -7.46 -8.69 8.62
C CYS A 87 -7.60 -10.22 8.52
N GLY A 88 -8.81 -10.71 8.25
CA GLY A 88 -9.05 -12.16 8.08
C GLY A 88 -8.39 -12.74 6.82
N VAL A 89 -8.19 -11.94 5.77
CA VAL A 89 -7.55 -12.38 4.52
C VAL A 89 -6.04 -12.58 4.74
N CYS A 90 -5.37 -11.58 5.31
CA CYS A 90 -3.94 -11.66 5.63
C CYS A 90 -3.63 -12.42 6.94
N ARG A 91 -4.65 -12.76 7.73
CA ARG A 91 -4.57 -13.45 9.03
C ARG A 91 -3.64 -12.76 10.03
N GLY A 92 -3.66 -11.44 10.05
CA GLY A 92 -2.77 -10.63 10.89
C GLY A 92 -3.40 -9.32 11.33
N CYS A 93 -2.97 -8.83 12.50
CA CYS A 93 -3.32 -7.48 12.94
C CYS A 93 -2.45 -6.44 12.24
N VAL A 94 -3.06 -5.36 11.77
CA VAL A 94 -2.37 -4.28 11.08
C VAL A 94 -2.54 -2.98 11.85
N HIS A 95 -1.43 -2.27 12.05
CA HIS A 95 -1.39 -0.97 12.70
C HIS A 95 -1.96 0.12 11.79
N ARG A 96 -2.80 1.00 12.35
CA ARG A 96 -3.57 2.02 11.61
C ARG A 96 -4.24 1.41 10.37
N PHE A 97 -4.94 0.30 10.56
CA PHE A 97 -5.57 -0.46 9.48
C PHE A 97 -6.61 0.42 8.76
N ASP A 98 -6.50 0.48 7.44
CA ASP A 98 -7.48 1.11 6.56
C ASP A 98 -8.36 0.03 5.93
N HIS A 99 -7.81 -0.78 5.02
CA HIS A 99 -8.51 -1.89 4.39
C HIS A 99 -7.56 -2.99 3.90
N HIS A 100 -8.12 -4.13 3.48
CA HIS A 100 -7.41 -5.08 2.64
C HIS A 100 -7.73 -4.77 1.17
N CYS A 101 -6.71 -4.41 0.40
CA CYS A 101 -6.88 -4.05 -0.99
C CYS A 101 -6.64 -5.25 -1.89
N VAL A 102 -7.70 -5.72 -2.54
CA VAL A 102 -7.64 -6.85 -3.48
C VAL A 102 -6.77 -6.55 -4.70
N TRP A 103 -6.64 -5.28 -5.08
CA TRP A 103 -5.91 -4.86 -6.28
C TRP A 103 -4.39 -4.94 -6.12
N VAL A 104 -3.88 -4.67 -4.91
CA VAL A 104 -2.45 -4.84 -4.57
C VAL A 104 -2.19 -6.15 -3.80
N ASN A 105 -3.24 -6.94 -3.56
CA ASN A 105 -3.21 -8.16 -2.75
C ASN A 105 -2.47 -7.99 -1.41
N ASN A 106 -2.70 -6.86 -0.75
CA ASN A 106 -2.04 -6.49 0.49
C ASN A 106 -2.97 -5.64 1.36
N CYS A 107 -2.74 -5.63 2.68
CA CYS A 107 -3.38 -4.65 3.53
C CYS A 107 -2.82 -3.25 3.28
N ILE A 108 -3.64 -2.23 3.48
CA ILE A 108 -3.25 -0.83 3.55
C ILE A 108 -3.30 -0.42 5.02
N GLY A 109 -2.16 0.06 5.52
CA GLY A 109 -1.99 0.44 6.92
C GLY A 109 -0.95 1.54 7.09
N ALA A 110 -0.47 1.71 8.32
CA ALA A 110 0.42 2.81 8.69
C ALA A 110 1.64 2.97 7.76
N PHE A 111 2.20 1.86 7.29
CA PHE A 111 3.52 1.85 6.65
C PHE A 111 3.49 1.84 5.12
N ASN A 112 2.31 1.72 4.49
CA ASN A 112 2.19 1.73 3.03
C ASN A 112 1.09 2.65 2.49
N ILE A 113 0.29 3.32 3.33
CA ILE A 113 -0.78 4.25 2.88
C ILE A 113 -0.30 5.46 2.05
N ARG A 114 1.00 5.76 2.06
CA ARG A 114 1.58 6.90 1.30
C ARG A 114 1.93 6.56 -0.15
N PHE A 115 1.97 5.27 -0.49
CA PHE A 115 2.28 4.78 -1.82
C PHE A 115 0.99 4.70 -2.64
#